data_AF-A0A961CPB3-F1
#
_entry.id   AF-A0A961CPB3-F1
#
_cell.length_a   1.000
_cell.length_b   1.000
_cell.length_c   1.000
_cell.angle_alpha   90.00
_cell.angle_beta   90.00
_cell.angle_gamma   90.00
#
_symmetry.space_group_name_H-M   'P 1'
#
loop_
_entity.id
_entity.type
_entity.pdbx_description
1 polymer ?
#
loop_
_entity_poly.entity_id
_entity_poly.type
_entity_poly.pdbx_seq_one_letter_code
_entity_poly.pdbx_strand_id
1 'polypeptide(L)'
;MVVTGPPRPRNRYGEKAGGERGVIGVETDDSGTPLVNLVTTLVSPVFGWVEATTVVGPEPLLNAVPDAGGVIELSGDLRLTIRGGDYGTTKATLSGVSGVRTLGSAIDAVAAMSAPSTTKAAS
;
A
#
# COMPACT_ATOMS: atom_id res chain seq x y z
N MET A 1 -6.98 3.20 -6.39
CA MET A 1 -7.11 1.73 -6.31
C MET A 1 -5.73 1.13 -6.12
N VAL A 2 -5.63 0.14 -5.23
CA VAL A 2 -4.38 -0.27 -4.60
C VAL A 2 -4.41 -1.80 -4.49
N VAL A 3 -3.39 -2.52 -4.99
CA VAL A 3 -3.24 -4.00 -4.92
C VAL A 3 -2.06 -4.35 -4.02
N THR A 4 -2.30 -5.07 -2.93
CA THR A 4 -1.47 -5.01 -1.73
C THR A 4 -0.75 -6.32 -1.38
N GLY A 5 0.41 -6.22 -0.70
CA GLY A 5 0.97 -7.31 0.12
C GLY A 5 0.63 -7.15 1.61
N PRO A 6 1.13 -7.99 2.54
CA PRO A 6 0.89 -7.80 3.97
C PRO A 6 1.63 -6.56 4.51
N PRO A 7 1.02 -5.76 5.41
CA PRO A 7 1.69 -4.63 6.06
C PRO A 7 2.90 -5.04 6.89
N ARG A 8 3.89 -4.16 7.02
CA ARG A 8 5.11 -4.37 7.81
C ARG A 8 5.38 -3.20 8.75
N PRO A 9 5.79 -3.42 10.02
CA PRO A 9 6.16 -2.34 10.93
C PRO A 9 7.24 -1.43 10.34
N ARG A 10 7.08 -0.12 10.54
CA ARG A 10 8.09 0.85 10.14
C ARG A 10 9.11 1.03 11.26
N ASN A 11 10.23 0.33 11.14
CA ASN A 11 11.27 0.33 12.15
C ASN A 11 11.99 1.69 12.25
N ARG A 12 12.12 2.19 13.47
CA ARG A 12 13.01 3.31 13.81
C ARG A 12 14.40 2.76 14.12
N TYR A 13 15.42 3.27 13.43
CA TYR A 13 16.81 2.87 13.63
C TYR A 13 17.57 3.91 14.44
N GLY A 14 18.44 3.44 15.32
CA GLY A 14 19.29 4.28 16.16
C GLY A 14 20.39 3.45 16.82
N GLU A 15 21.08 4.04 17.77
CA GLU A 15 22.13 3.36 18.54
C GLU A 15 21.50 2.56 19.68
N LYS A 16 21.85 1.27 19.77
CA LYS A 16 21.41 0.38 20.85
C LYS A 16 22.32 0.55 22.08
N ALA A 17 21.86 0.02 23.22
CA ALA A 17 22.72 -0.14 24.40
C ALA A 17 23.92 -1.05 24.04
N GLY A 18 25.09 -0.44 23.79
CA GLY A 18 26.28 -1.14 23.30
C GLY A 18 26.94 -0.51 22.06
N GLY A 19 26.39 0.58 21.50
CA GLY A 19 27.03 1.35 20.42
C GLY A 19 26.74 0.85 19.00
N GLU A 20 26.06 -0.29 18.86
CA GLU A 20 25.67 -0.82 17.54
C GLU A 20 24.44 -0.07 17.00
N ARG A 21 24.43 0.26 15.70
CA ARG A 21 23.21 0.74 15.03
C ARG A 21 22.25 -0.42 14.78
N GLY A 22 21.00 -0.27 15.20
CA GLY A 22 19.94 -1.22 14.87
C GLY A 22 18.55 -0.66 15.15
N VAL A 23 17.54 -1.54 15.14
CA VAL A 23 16.15 -1.16 15.44
C VAL A 23 16.02 -0.80 16.93
N ILE A 24 15.46 0.38 17.21
CA ILE A 24 15.25 0.93 18.57
C ILE A 24 13.76 1.22 18.86
N GLY A 25 12.87 0.83 17.96
CA GLY A 25 11.42 0.99 18.12
C GLY A 25 10.69 1.01 16.78
N VAL A 26 9.41 1.35 16.83
CA VAL A 26 8.55 1.57 15.66
C VAL A 26 8.33 3.07 15.51
N GLU A 27 8.30 3.58 14.29
CA GLU A 27 7.87 4.94 14.01
C GLU A 27 6.39 5.11 14.39
N THR A 28 6.03 6.26 14.95
CA THR A 28 4.65 6.59 15.31
C THR A 28 4.23 7.88 14.62
N ASP A 29 2.94 8.07 14.41
CA ASP A 29 2.39 9.38 14.05
C ASP A 29 2.37 10.35 15.23
N ASP A 30 1.86 11.57 15.00
CA ASP A 30 1.76 12.63 16.00
C ASP A 30 0.83 12.27 17.18
N SER A 31 -0.05 11.28 17.01
CA SER A 31 -0.92 10.76 18.07
C SER A 31 -0.27 9.64 18.89
N GLY A 32 0.94 9.20 18.50
CA GLY A 32 1.62 8.05 19.09
C GLY A 32 1.17 6.71 18.52
N THR A 33 0.37 6.68 17.46
CA THR A 33 -0.08 5.42 16.82
C THR A 33 1.07 4.83 15.99
N PRO A 34 1.38 3.53 16.11
CA PRO A 34 2.42 2.89 15.30
C PRO A 34 2.14 3.01 13.80
N LEU A 35 3.21 3.22 13.02
CA LEU A 35 3.15 3.27 11.56
C LEU A 35 3.57 1.94 10.95
N VAL A 36 2.90 1.57 9.87
CA VAL A 36 3.26 0.42 9.03
C VAL A 36 3.41 0.84 7.58
N ASN A 37 4.15 0.03 6.84
CA ASN A 37 4.37 0.14 5.41
C ASN A 37 3.59 -0.94 4.67
N LEU A 38 2.92 -0.54 3.61
CA LEU A 38 2.18 -1.41 2.71
C LEU A 38 2.68 -1.18 1.28
N VAL A 39 3.31 -2.20 0.67
CA VAL A 39 3.76 -2.12 -0.72
C VAL A 39 2.61 -2.48 -1.65
N THR A 40 2.38 -1.63 -2.65
CA THR A 40 1.22 -1.73 -3.52
C THR A 40 1.44 -1.08 -4.88
N THR A 41 0.67 -1.50 -5.88
CA THR A 41 0.45 -0.70 -7.09
C THR A 41 -0.59 0.39 -6.80
N LEU A 42 -0.24 1.66 -6.95
CA LEU A 42 -1.17 2.78 -6.82
C LEU A 42 -1.80 3.09 -8.18
N VAL A 43 -3.12 3.20 -8.24
CA VAL A 43 -3.89 3.60 -9.42
C VAL A 43 -4.65 4.89 -9.11
N SER A 44 -4.37 5.94 -9.87
CA SER A 44 -4.98 7.27 -9.75
C SER A 44 -5.23 7.89 -11.14
N PRO A 45 -6.33 8.63 -11.33
CA PRO A 45 -6.55 9.38 -12.58
C PRO A 45 -5.48 10.46 -12.83
N VAL A 46 -4.79 10.91 -11.78
CA VAL A 46 -3.77 11.98 -11.88
C VAL A 46 -2.39 11.42 -12.23
N PHE A 47 -2.04 10.25 -11.67
CA PHE A 47 -0.69 9.68 -11.78
C PHE A 47 -0.64 8.40 -12.63
N GLY A 48 -1.78 7.92 -13.12
CA GLY A 48 -1.88 6.63 -13.78
C GLY A 48 -1.60 5.48 -12.81
N TRP A 49 -0.79 4.52 -13.25
CA TRP A 49 -0.39 3.35 -12.49
C TRP A 49 1.05 3.52 -12.01
N VAL A 50 1.24 3.44 -10.70
CA VAL A 50 2.54 3.57 -10.04
C VAL A 50 2.82 2.29 -9.25
N GLU A 51 3.62 1.42 -9.84
CA GLU A 51 4.02 0.16 -9.22
C GLU A 51 4.93 0.37 -8.01
N ALA A 52 4.95 -0.63 -7.12
CA ALA A 52 5.82 -0.67 -5.94
C ALA A 52 5.77 0.60 -5.05
N THR A 53 4.61 1.28 -5.02
CA THR A 53 4.36 2.40 -4.12
C THR A 53 4.34 1.89 -2.68
N THR A 54 5.12 2.52 -1.81
CA THR A 54 5.06 2.27 -0.37
C THR A 54 4.03 3.20 0.26
N VAL A 55 2.90 2.66 0.71
CA VAL A 55 1.92 3.40 1.49
C VAL A 55 2.34 3.33 2.96
N VAL A 56 2.37 4.49 3.62
CA VAL A 56 2.70 4.64 5.04
C VAL A 56 1.47 5.20 5.74
N GLY A 57 1.07 4.56 6.82
CA GLY A 57 -0.09 5.00 7.60
C GLY A 57 -0.21 4.28 8.95
N PRO A 58 -1.20 4.68 9.75
CA PRO A 58 -1.46 4.09 11.06
C PRO A 58 -1.71 2.58 10.96
N GLU A 59 -1.09 1.82 11.86
CA GLU A 59 -1.20 0.37 11.94
C GLU A 59 -2.66 -0.12 11.92
N PRO A 60 -3.60 0.41 12.75
CA PRO A 60 -4.97 -0.11 12.79
C PRO A 60 -5.70 0.01 11.45
N LEU A 61 -5.36 1.03 10.65
CA LEU A 61 -5.97 1.27 9.35
C LEU A 61 -5.38 0.35 8.29
N LEU A 62 -4.05 0.24 8.22
CA LEU A 62 -3.39 -0.52 7.17
C LEU A 62 -3.40 -2.03 7.45
N ASN A 63 -3.51 -2.47 8.70
CA ASN A 63 -3.72 -3.89 9.04
C ASN A 63 -5.15 -4.37 8.74
N ALA A 64 -6.11 -3.46 8.54
CA ALA A 64 -7.46 -3.81 8.12
C ALA A 64 -7.58 -4.02 6.60
N VAL A 65 -6.48 -3.81 5.86
CA VAL A 65 -6.45 -4.00 4.41
C VAL A 65 -6.58 -5.49 4.08
N PRO A 66 -7.43 -5.87 3.10
CA PRO A 66 -7.57 -7.25 2.66
C PRO A 66 -6.26 -7.84 2.14
N ASP A 67 -6.22 -9.18 2.11
CA ASP A 67 -5.11 -9.95 1.57
C ASP A 67 -4.82 -9.62 0.09
N ALA A 68 -3.72 -10.19 -0.41
CA ALA A 68 -3.21 -9.91 -1.74
C ALA A 68 -4.28 -10.03 -2.84
N GLY A 69 -4.35 -9.00 -3.70
CA GLY A 69 -5.37 -8.89 -4.74
C GLY A 69 -6.58 -8.04 -4.34
N GLY A 70 -6.72 -7.67 -3.06
CA GLY A 70 -7.73 -6.72 -2.61
C GLY A 70 -7.56 -5.34 -3.24
N VAL A 71 -8.67 -4.75 -3.66
CA VAL A 71 -8.75 -3.38 -4.18
C VAL A 71 -9.22 -2.48 -3.04
N ILE A 72 -8.38 -1.52 -2.66
CA ILE A 72 -8.74 -0.51 -1.66
C ILE A 72 -8.73 0.91 -2.22
N GLU A 73 -9.56 1.75 -1.61
CA GLU A 73 -9.51 3.20 -1.66
C GLU A 73 -8.81 3.73 -0.41
N LEU A 74 -7.89 4.66 -0.63
CA LEU A 74 -7.21 5.39 0.44
C LEU A 74 -7.75 6.82 0.47
N SER A 75 -7.89 7.37 1.67
CA SER A 75 -8.36 8.74 1.90
C SER A 75 -7.56 9.41 3.02
N GLY A 76 -7.59 10.74 3.02
CA GLY A 76 -6.86 11.60 3.96
C GLY A 76 -6.19 12.78 3.23
N ASP A 77 -5.25 13.43 3.91
CA ASP A 77 -4.37 14.43 3.30
C ASP A 77 -3.23 13.73 2.56
N LEU A 78 -3.58 13.11 1.44
CA LEU A 78 -2.70 12.18 0.73
C LEU A 78 -1.56 12.92 0.04
N ARG A 79 -0.33 12.59 0.43
CA ARG A 79 0.88 13.13 -0.20
C ARG A 79 1.69 12.03 -0.85
N LEU A 80 1.81 12.08 -2.17
CA LEU A 80 2.72 11.22 -2.93
C LEU A 80 4.08 11.90 -3.05
N THR A 81 5.13 11.23 -2.56
CA THR A 81 6.52 11.65 -2.72
C THR A 81 7.22 10.69 -3.65
N ILE A 82 7.83 11.22 -4.71
CA ILE A 82 8.60 10.45 -5.68
C ILE A 82 10.05 10.90 -5.58
N ARG A 83 10.98 9.96 -5.37
CA ARG A 83 12.42 10.24 -5.26
C ARG A 83 13.20 9.28 -6.15
N GLY A 84 14.31 9.77 -6.70
CA GLY A 84 15.34 8.90 -7.27
C GLY A 84 15.93 8.00 -6.18
N GLY A 85 16.03 6.72 -6.47
CA GLY A 85 16.72 5.71 -5.67
C GLY A 85 18.06 5.32 -6.31
N ASP A 86 18.72 4.35 -5.69
CA ASP A 86 19.99 3.82 -6.18
C ASP A 86 19.80 3.15 -7.55
N TYR A 87 20.84 3.18 -8.38
CA TYR A 87 20.87 2.49 -9.68
C TYR A 87 19.73 2.87 -10.64
N GLY A 88 19.25 4.11 -10.59
CA GLY A 88 18.18 4.60 -11.47
C GLY A 88 16.78 4.12 -11.09
N THR A 89 16.62 3.51 -9.92
CA THR A 89 15.30 3.13 -9.41
C THR A 89 14.50 4.38 -9.01
N THR A 90 13.18 4.30 -9.06
CA THR A 90 12.29 5.34 -8.52
C THR A 90 11.58 4.79 -7.30
N LYS A 91 11.57 5.55 -6.21
CA LYS A 91 10.86 5.21 -4.98
C LYS A 91 9.65 6.13 -4.84
N ALA A 92 8.46 5.54 -4.86
CA ALA A 92 7.20 6.23 -4.60
C ALA A 92 6.72 5.92 -3.18
N THR A 93 6.39 6.95 -2.41
CA THR A 93 5.86 6.82 -1.06
C THR A 93 4.60 7.66 -0.91
N LEU A 94 3.51 7.04 -0.49
CA LEU A 94 2.24 7.71 -0.19
C LEU A 94 2.08 7.81 1.33
N SER A 95 1.86 9.03 1.84
CA SER A 95 1.64 9.30 3.27
C SER A 95 0.35 10.09 3.49
N GLY A 96 -0.03 10.28 4.75
CA GLY A 96 -1.23 11.07 5.13
C GLY A 96 -2.53 10.26 5.04
N VAL A 97 -2.44 8.93 5.06
CA VAL A 97 -3.61 8.05 5.08
C VAL A 97 -4.32 8.17 6.43
N SER A 98 -5.60 8.54 6.38
CA SER A 98 -6.50 8.59 7.54
C SER A 98 -7.75 7.71 7.37
N GLY A 99 -7.95 7.12 6.19
CA GLY A 99 -9.05 6.20 5.94
C GLY A 99 -8.74 5.18 4.85
N VAL A 100 -9.27 3.97 5.03
CA VAL A 100 -9.16 2.84 4.12
C VAL A 100 -10.55 2.27 3.88
N ARG A 101 -10.90 2.05 2.62
CA ARG A 101 -12.17 1.40 2.24
C ARG A 101 -11.92 0.30 1.22
N THR A 102 -12.35 -0.92 1.53
CA THR A 102 -12.30 -2.04 0.59
C THR A 102 -13.35 -1.86 -0.49
N LEU A 103 -12.93 -1.98 -1.76
CA LEU A 103 -13.81 -1.88 -2.94
C LEU A 103 -14.11 -3.25 -3.56
N GLY A 104 -13.24 -4.24 -3.38
CA GLY A 104 -13.42 -5.58 -3.94
C GLY A 104 -12.10 -6.32 -4.16
N SER A 105 -12.10 -7.22 -5.15
CA SER A 105 -10.95 -8.06 -5.52
C SER A 105 -10.60 -7.81 -6.99
N ALA A 106 -9.32 -7.49 -7.26
CA ALA A 106 -8.81 -7.37 -8.62
C ALA A 106 -8.74 -8.74 -9.30
N ILE A 107 -8.50 -9.81 -8.53
CA ILE A 107 -8.48 -11.19 -9.01
C ILE A 107 -9.86 -11.55 -9.57
N ASP A 108 -10.92 -11.24 -8.83
CA ASP A 108 -12.31 -11.56 -9.23
C ASP A 108 -12.70 -10.75 -10.47
N ALA A 109 -12.30 -9.48 -10.55
CA ALA A 109 -12.54 -8.64 -11.72
C ALA A 109 -11.85 -9.21 -12.97
N VAL A 110 -10.59 -9.66 -12.86
CA VAL A 110 -9.85 -10.30 -13.97
C VAL A 110 -10.48 -11.64 -14.35
N ALA A 111 -10.89 -12.45 -13.38
CA ALA A 111 -11.57 -13.71 -13.63
C ALA A 111 -12.90 -13.52 -14.37
N ALA A 112 -13.68 -12.51 -13.99
CA ALA A 112 -14.94 -12.17 -14.66
C ALA A 112 -14.73 -11.71 -16.11
N MET A 113 -13.65 -10.98 -16.40
CA MET A 113 -13.28 -10.59 -17.77
C MET A 113 -12.82 -11.80 -18.62
N SER A 114 -12.31 -12.84 -17.97
CA SER A 114 -11.76 -14.03 -18.64
C SER A 114 -12.80 -15.14 -18.88
N ALA A 115 -14.01 -15.00 -18.35
CA ALA A 115 -15.06 -15.98 -18.55
C ALA A 115 -15.44 -16.03 -20.05
N PRO A 116 -15.46 -17.22 -20.68
CA PRO A 116 -15.88 -17.34 -22.08
C PRO A 116 -17.31 -16.83 -22.20
N SER A 117 -17.55 -15.92 -23.16
CA SER A 117 -18.89 -15.46 -23.49
C SER A 117 -19.71 -16.66 -23.96
N THR A 118 -20.46 -17.29 -23.06
CA THR A 118 -21.45 -18.29 -23.42
C THR A 118 -22.66 -17.59 -24.03
N THR A 119 -22.46 -17.01 -25.20
CA THR A 119 -23.55 -16.68 -26.12
C THR A 119 -24.08 -18.02 -26.61
N LYS A 120 -25.03 -18.58 -25.86
CA LYS A 120 -25.83 -19.71 -26.30
C LYS A 120 -26.67 -19.21 -27.47
N ALA A 121 -26.20 -19.44 -28.70
CA ALA A 121 -27.03 -19.34 -29.88
C ALA A 121 -28.14 -20.39 -29.72
N ALA A 122 -29.34 -19.94 -29.39
CA ALA A 122 -30.53 -20.75 -29.49
C ALA A 122 -30.97 -20.72 -30.96
N SER A 123 -30.92 -21.88 -31.61
CA SER A 123 -31.58 -22.19 -32.87
C SER A 123 -32.13 -23.59 -32.78
#